data_AF-A0A815JMT3-F1
#
_entry.id   AF-A0A815JMT3-F1
#
_cell.length_a   1.000
_cell.length_b   1.000
_cell.length_c   1.000
_cell.angle_alpha   90.00
_cell.angle_beta   90.00
_cell.angle_gamma   90.00
#
_symmetry.space_group_name_H-M   'P 1'
#
loop_
_entity.id
_entity.type
_entity.pdbx_description
1 polymer ?
#
loop_
_entity_poly.entity_id
_entity_poly.type
_entity_poly.pdbx_seq_one_letter_code
_entity_poly.pdbx_strand_id
1 'polypeptide(L)'
;MGLRADVLYDCGSTPSCAQRANGVGWYFSTSYCWGFANGTDTVNRNTCDVSATNTNLRMCWHTQSQTGWSCGSTQGLFGSTSWQRVIWHAD
;
A
#
# COMPACT_ATOMS: atom_id res chain seq x y z
N MET A 1 -12.52 -5.85 -2.72
CA MET A 1 -12.39 -4.52 -3.37
C MET A 1 -13.14 -3.52 -2.50
N GLY A 2 -12.50 -2.43 -2.06
CA GLY A 2 -13.13 -1.39 -1.23
C GLY A 2 -13.87 -0.35 -2.08
N LEU A 3 -14.71 0.49 -1.45
CA LEU A 3 -15.22 1.67 -2.14
C LEU A 3 -14.06 2.62 -2.47
N ARG A 4 -14.18 3.40 -3.54
CA ARG A 4 -13.13 4.37 -3.92
C ARG A 4 -12.76 5.30 -2.76
N ALA A 5 -13.73 5.72 -1.97
CA ALA A 5 -13.53 6.57 -0.80
C ALA A 5 -12.68 5.90 0.29
N ASP A 6 -12.81 4.57 0.48
CA ASP A 6 -11.98 3.83 1.44
C ASP A 6 -10.55 3.68 0.93
N VAL A 7 -10.41 3.36 -0.37
CA VAL A 7 -9.12 3.15 -1.02
C VAL A 7 -8.27 4.42 -1.05
N LEU A 8 -8.94 5.58 -1.19
CA LEU A 8 -8.31 6.90 -1.30
C LEU A 8 -8.45 7.73 -0.03
N TYR A 9 -8.81 7.13 1.11
CA TYR A 9 -8.82 7.82 2.39
C TYR A 9 -7.41 8.34 2.70
N ASP A 10 -7.29 9.66 2.88
CA ASP A 10 -5.99 10.29 3.10
C ASP A 10 -5.50 10.09 4.53
N CYS A 11 -4.44 9.30 4.64
CA CYS A 11 -3.75 9.00 5.89
C CYS A 11 -2.66 10.02 6.25
N GLY A 12 -2.40 11.02 5.39
CA GLY A 12 -1.38 12.03 5.61
C GLY A 12 -0.01 11.42 5.86
N SER A 13 0.63 11.81 6.97
CA SER A 13 1.93 11.32 7.42
C SER A 13 1.86 10.31 8.57
N THR A 14 0.67 9.88 9.00
CA THR A 14 0.52 8.95 10.13
C THR A 14 1.01 7.55 9.73
N PRO A 15 2.08 7.01 10.35
CA PRO A 15 2.71 5.77 9.87
C PRO A 15 1.80 4.54 9.94
N SER A 16 0.91 4.49 10.93
CA SER A 16 0.02 3.36 11.21
C SER A 16 -1.39 3.51 10.63
N CYS A 17 -1.67 4.58 9.89
CA CYS A 17 -3.01 4.81 9.37
C CYS A 17 -3.36 3.80 8.27
N ALA A 18 -4.54 3.20 8.41
CA ALA A 18 -5.17 2.34 7.42
C ALA A 18 -6.70 2.41 7.55
N GLN A 19 -7.37 2.70 6.44
CA GLN A 19 -8.81 2.63 6.31
C GLN A 19 -9.23 1.18 6.02
N ARG A 20 -9.96 0.57 6.95
CA ARG A 20 -10.35 -0.84 6.87
C ARG A 20 -11.67 -0.98 6.12
N ALA A 21 -11.67 -1.71 5.01
CA ALA A 21 -12.86 -2.01 4.23
C ALA A 21 -12.76 -3.39 3.59
N ASN A 22 -13.83 -4.19 3.69
CA ASN A 22 -13.93 -5.53 3.08
C ASN A 22 -12.73 -6.45 3.39
N GLY A 23 -12.26 -6.44 4.65
CA GLY A 23 -11.13 -7.26 5.10
C GLY A 23 -9.75 -6.79 4.63
N VAL A 24 -9.64 -5.58 4.06
CA VAL A 24 -8.38 -4.99 3.60
C VAL A 24 -8.13 -3.68 4.34
N GLY A 25 -6.89 -3.45 4.76
CA GLY A 25 -6.42 -2.16 5.28
C GLY A 25 -5.82 -1.34 4.15
N TRP A 26 -6.59 -0.38 3.61
CA TRP A 26 -6.12 0.54 2.58
C TRP A 26 -5.43 1.73 3.20
N TYR A 27 -4.39 2.25 2.56
CA TYR A 27 -3.76 3.49 2.99
C TYR A 27 -3.31 4.29 1.78
N PHE A 28 -3.62 5.57 1.77
CA PHE A 28 -3.25 6.49 0.71
C PHE A 28 -2.72 7.78 1.33
N SER A 29 -1.80 8.45 0.64
CA SER A 29 -1.41 9.83 0.89
C SER A 29 -0.65 10.31 -0.33
N THR A 30 -0.95 11.53 -0.79
CA THR A 30 -0.25 12.12 -1.93
C THR A 30 1.24 12.37 -1.65
N SER A 31 1.62 12.56 -0.38
CA SER A 31 2.99 12.91 0.03
C SER A 31 3.82 11.75 0.55
N TYR A 32 3.33 10.51 0.46
CA TYR A 32 3.96 9.38 1.11
C TYR A 32 3.87 8.10 0.26
N CYS A 33 2.81 7.33 0.43
CA CYS A 33 2.63 6.05 -0.23
C CYS A 33 1.16 5.67 -0.37
N TRP A 34 0.93 4.75 -1.30
CA TRP A 34 -0.34 4.07 -1.51
C TRP A 34 -0.10 2.56 -1.47
N GLY A 35 -1.03 1.84 -0.88
CA GLY A 35 -0.98 0.39 -0.83
C GLY A 35 -2.11 -0.21 -0.01
N PHE A 36 -1.91 -1.47 0.33
CA PHE A 36 -2.81 -2.23 1.17
C PHE A 36 -2.06 -3.26 2.01
N ALA A 37 -2.69 -3.67 3.11
CA ALA A 37 -2.32 -4.83 3.90
C ALA A 37 -3.57 -5.65 4.24
N ASN A 38 -3.39 -6.84 4.80
CA ASN A 38 -4.49 -7.60 5.40
C ASN A 38 -5.23 -6.72 6.42
N GLY A 39 -6.56 -6.81 6.44
CA GLY A 39 -7.45 -5.94 7.21
C GLY A 39 -7.36 -6.05 8.72
N THR A 40 -6.51 -6.92 9.27
CA THR A 40 -6.17 -6.98 10.70
C THR A 40 -4.74 -6.53 10.99
N ASP A 41 -3.91 -6.37 9.96
CA ASP A 41 -2.50 -6.09 10.15
C ASP A 41 -2.26 -4.63 10.54
N THR A 42 -1.15 -4.44 11.23
CA THR A 42 -0.56 -3.11 11.44
C THR A 42 0.31 -2.76 10.24
N VAL A 43 0.17 -1.52 9.79
CA VAL A 43 0.98 -0.91 8.73
C VAL A 43 2.09 -0.09 9.38
N ASN A 44 3.28 -0.08 8.78
CA ASN A 44 4.35 0.82 9.20
C ASN A 44 4.87 1.59 7.99
N ARG A 45 4.25 2.73 7.69
CA ARG A 45 4.63 3.61 6.58
C ARG A 45 5.84 4.44 6.99
N ASN A 46 7.05 3.92 6.76
CA ASN A 46 8.31 4.68 6.79
C ASN A 46 8.73 4.95 5.35
N THR A 47 8.22 6.05 4.77
CA THR A 47 8.10 6.35 3.32
C THR A 47 7.29 5.35 2.49
N CYS A 48 7.30 4.06 2.82
CA CYS A 48 6.35 3.04 2.38
C CYS A 48 6.11 2.02 3.51
N ASP A 49 5.15 1.09 3.34
CA ASP A 49 4.89 0.04 4.32
C ASP A 49 6.06 -0.96 4.38
N VAL A 50 6.77 -0.96 5.50
CA VAL A 50 7.91 -1.85 5.79
C VAL A 50 7.57 -2.97 6.75
N SER A 51 6.30 -3.11 7.17
CA SER A 51 5.92 -4.15 8.12
C SER A 51 6.13 -5.57 7.54
N ALA A 52 6.49 -6.49 8.42
CA ALA A 52 6.86 -7.88 8.10
C ALA A 52 5.75 -8.89 8.42
N THR A 53 4.55 -8.43 8.80
CA THR A 53 3.40 -9.28 9.11
C THR A 53 2.70 -9.72 7.83
N ASN A 54 2.36 -11.01 7.67
CA ASN A 54 1.66 -11.55 6.49
C ASN A 54 2.15 -10.94 5.18
N THR A 55 3.46 -10.99 4.93
CA THR A 55 4.08 -10.19 3.87
C THR A 55 3.53 -10.50 2.48
N ASN A 56 2.98 -11.68 2.25
CA ASN A 56 2.29 -12.06 1.02
C ASN A 56 0.93 -11.35 0.80
N LEU A 57 0.37 -10.68 1.81
CA LEU A 57 -0.94 -10.01 1.78
C LEU A 57 -0.84 -8.47 1.81
N ARG A 58 0.27 -7.92 1.31
CA ARG A 58 0.55 -6.48 1.31
C ARG A 58 1.21 -6.02 0.02
N MET A 59 1.02 -4.75 -0.32
CA MET A 59 1.68 -4.08 -1.43
C MET A 59 1.84 -2.61 -1.10
N CYS A 60 2.96 -1.99 -1.49
CA CYS A 60 3.16 -0.56 -1.31
C CYS A 60 3.95 0.05 -2.45
N TRP A 61 3.62 1.28 -2.79
CA TRP A 61 4.44 2.14 -3.63
C TRP A 61 4.39 3.58 -3.16
N HIS A 62 5.48 4.31 -3.43
CA HIS A 62 5.55 5.74 -3.15
C HIS A 62 4.61 6.48 -4.10
N THR A 63 3.93 7.52 -3.63
CA THR A 63 3.06 8.36 -4.48
C THR A 63 3.82 9.47 -5.18
N GLN A 64 4.92 9.92 -4.58
CA GLN A 64 5.77 11.00 -5.11
C GLN A 64 6.82 10.50 -6.11
N SER A 65 6.99 9.18 -6.26
CA SER A 65 7.86 8.60 -7.27
C SER A 65 7.09 7.56 -8.08
N GLN A 66 7.56 7.26 -9.29
CA GLN A 66 6.89 6.28 -10.15
C GLN A 66 7.21 4.83 -9.76
N THR A 67 8.03 4.60 -8.72
CA THR A 67 8.61 3.29 -8.42
C THR A 67 7.79 2.52 -7.38
N GLY A 68 7.78 1.19 -7.51
CA GLY A 68 7.17 0.29 -6.52
C GLY A 68 8.10 0.10 -5.32
N TRP A 69 7.56 -0.16 -4.13
CA TRP A 69 8.36 -0.57 -2.97
C TRP A 69 8.28 -2.08 -2.75
N SER A 70 7.06 -2.60 -2.64
CA SER A 70 6.83 -4.02 -2.31
C SER A 70 5.70 -4.62 -3.12
N CYS A 71 5.85 -5.91 -3.45
CA CYS A 71 4.82 -6.79 -3.98
C CYS A 71 4.88 -8.09 -3.19
N GLY A 72 3.94 -8.27 -2.25
CA GLY A 72 4.00 -9.37 -1.31
C GLY A 72 5.29 -9.35 -0.48
N SER A 73 5.91 -10.52 -0.33
CA SER A 73 7.15 -10.71 0.45
C SER A 73 8.38 -10.07 -0.19
N THR A 74 8.30 -9.64 -1.45
CA THR A 74 9.41 -8.97 -2.14
C THR A 74 9.34 -7.47 -1.87
N GLN A 75 10.34 -6.94 -1.14
CA GLN A 75 10.50 -5.51 -0.85
C GLN A 75 11.72 -4.94 -1.60
N GLY A 76 11.89 -3.61 -1.60
CA GLY A 76 13.04 -2.95 -2.22
C GLY A 76 12.95 -2.82 -3.74
N LEU A 77 11.74 -2.74 -4.31
CA LEU A 77 11.51 -2.72 -5.76
C LEU A 77 11.73 -1.34 -6.43
N PHE A 78 12.27 -0.35 -5.70
CA PHE A 78 12.29 1.07 -6.10
C PHE A 78 13.19 1.41 -7.30
N GLY A 79 13.88 0.42 -7.88
CA GLY A 79 14.59 0.53 -9.15
C GLY A 79 14.52 -0.76 -9.98
N SER A 80 13.62 -1.68 -9.65
CA SER A 80 13.53 -2.96 -10.33
C SER A 80 12.82 -2.81 -11.68
N THR A 81 13.42 -3.38 -12.72
CA THR A 81 12.80 -3.52 -14.06
C THR A 81 12.14 -4.88 -14.27
N SER A 82 12.22 -5.78 -13.27
CA SER A 82 11.68 -7.14 -13.34
C SER A 82 10.24 -7.26 -12.85
N TRP A 83 9.63 -6.16 -12.39
CA TRP A 83 8.29 -6.13 -11.80
C TRP A 83 7.44 -5.02 -12.44
N GLN A 84 6.14 -5.30 -12.58
CA GLN A 84 5.15 -4.34 -13.06
C GLN A 84 4.05 -4.15 -12.01
N ARG A 85 3.62 -2.90 -11.83
CA ARG A 85 2.42 -2.55 -11.04
C ARG A 85 1.23 -2.44 -11.98
N VAL A 86 0.15 -3.16 -11.67
CA VAL A 86 -1.10 -3.13 -12.43
C VAL A 86 -2.25 -2.92 -11.45
N ILE A 87 -3.15 -1.98 -11.75
CA ILE A 87 -4.34 -1.69 -10.95
C ILE A 87 -5.54 -1.93 -11.84
N TRP A 88 -6.40 -2.86 -11.40
CA TRP A 88 -7.64 -3.19 -12.08
C TRP A 88 -8.80 -2.59 -11.30
N HIS A 89 -9.76 -2.01 -12.00
CA HIS A 89 -11.05 -1.63 -11.44
C HIS A 89 -12.14 -2.25 -12.30
N ALA A 90 -13.27 -2.58 -11.68
CA ALA A 90 -14.47 -2.91 -12.43
C ALA A 90 -15.17 -1.61 -12.85
N ASP A 91 -15.99 -1.71 -13.90
CA ASP A 91 -16.82 -0.62 -14.41
C ASP A 91 -18.11 -0.46 -13.59
#